data_AF-A0A7X7NKK7-F1
#
_entry.id   AF-A0A7X7NKK7-F1
#
_cell.length_a   1.000
_cell.length_b   1.000
_cell.length_c   1.000
_cell.angle_alpha   90.00
_cell.angle_beta   90.00
_cell.angle_gamma   90.00
#
_symmetry.space_group_name_H-M   'P 1'
#
loop_
_entity.id
_entity.type
_entity.pdbx_description
1 polymer ?
#
loop_
_entity_poly.entity_id
_entity_poly.type
_entity_poly.pdbx_seq_one_letter_code
_entity_poly.pdbx_strand_id
1 'polypeptide(L)'
;MHAEGLLAWRNLPALVLAGLAAAPRVPRPWRALLAAGALVALAVAVVVGAQRAGPDELLLGPVASAFLVLTALLLLPAVLVLRGGGDERLRRMLLLTAPPALVGVVSLSLTSSASAKWGVAAAPVQPFVGAVVLVILVLLARHTSEAVALVTAVVVVVSLVSVHTLRTYRDEQPWRLAGRVAAGPLAGLLTSEANLRDDCDLRRTVHDWVDEDDSVFFWSRASGYAYSTARMDSHNLWLADFGDAHEWGVRWMTERDRWPDVVIIHGGSVDAAGGWDEVVRHGPLLARFVADYGTPTEANGYLVLRRDGAVRDAGPAPEGCVGRSGTVSKVGGLPTVHHPD
;
A
#
# COMPACT_ATOMS: atom_id res chain seq x y z
N MET A 1 -5.80 0.95 12.55
CA MET A 1 -4.43 1.13 13.08
C MET A 1 -4.42 0.56 14.48
N HIS A 2 -3.69 -0.52 14.75
CA HIS A 2 -3.45 -0.94 16.13
C HIS A 2 -2.62 0.15 16.82
N ALA A 3 -2.92 0.47 18.08
CA ALA A 3 -2.18 1.47 18.87
C ALA A 3 -0.66 1.19 18.92
N GLU A 4 -0.27 -0.05 18.67
CA GLU A 4 1.11 -0.53 18.51
C GLU A 4 1.90 0.22 17.43
N GLY A 5 1.27 0.65 16.33
CA GLY A 5 1.93 1.42 15.28
C GLY A 5 2.26 2.86 15.67
N LEU A 6 1.45 3.46 16.55
CA LEU A 6 1.65 4.79 17.12
C LEU A 6 2.79 4.77 18.15
N LEU A 7 2.81 3.74 19.01
CA LEU A 7 3.79 3.57 20.09
C LEU A 7 5.07 2.84 19.66
N ALA A 8 5.24 2.57 18.37
CA ALA A 8 6.49 2.04 17.85
C ALA A 8 7.64 2.93 18.33
N TRP A 9 8.71 2.32 18.84
CA TRP A 9 9.84 3.02 19.45
C TRP A 9 10.41 4.16 18.58
N ARG A 10 10.33 4.01 17.25
CA ARG A 10 10.74 5.00 16.25
C ARG A 10 9.96 6.32 16.32
N ASN A 11 8.71 6.31 16.80
CA ASN A 11 7.85 7.48 16.90
C ASN A 11 7.97 8.18 18.27
N LEU A 12 8.60 7.56 19.27
CA LEU A 12 8.74 8.13 20.62
C LEU A 12 9.35 9.53 20.64
N PRO A 13 10.41 9.84 19.86
CA PRO A 13 10.96 11.20 19.84
C PRO A 13 9.93 12.23 19.37
N ALA A 14 9.15 11.92 18.32
CA ALA A 14 8.11 12.81 17.82
C ALA A 14 6.97 12.98 18.84
N LEU A 15 6.57 11.90 19.52
CA LEU A 15 5.55 11.93 20.58
C LEU A 15 5.96 12.82 21.75
N VAL A 16 7.19 12.66 22.24
CA VAL A 16 7.71 13.47 23.35
C VAL A 16 7.77 14.94 22.96
N LEU A 17 8.31 15.25 21.77
CA LEU A 17 8.41 16.63 21.28
C LEU A 17 7.03 17.27 21.08
N ALA A 18 6.07 16.54 20.52
CA ALA A 18 4.70 17.02 20.34
C ALA A 18 4.00 17.26 21.70
N GLY A 19 4.16 16.35 22.66
CA GLY A 19 3.61 16.48 24.00
C GLY A 19 4.18 17.70 24.75
N LEU A 20 5.50 17.92 24.65
CA LEU A 20 6.15 19.10 25.21
C LEU A 20 5.71 20.38 24.49
N ALA A 21 5.52 20.36 23.17
CA ALA A 21 5.02 21.50 22.40
C ALA A 21 3.58 21.90 22.79
N ALA A 22 2.76 20.92 23.18
CA ALA A 22 1.39 21.16 23.67
C ALA A 22 1.35 21.65 25.13
N ALA A 23 2.44 21.56 25.88
CA ALA A 23 2.45 21.87 27.30
C ALA A 23 2.30 23.38 27.58
N PRO A 24 1.31 23.80 28.40
CA PRO A 24 0.99 25.21 28.64
C PRO A 24 2.05 25.96 29.46
N ARG A 25 3.03 25.25 30.04
CA ARG A 25 4.15 25.84 30.79
C ARG A 25 5.36 26.20 29.93
N VAL A 26 5.45 25.64 28.73
CA VAL A 26 6.60 25.88 27.83
C VAL A 26 6.44 27.23 27.14
N PRO A 27 7.46 28.10 27.05
CA PRO A 27 7.31 29.38 26.35
C PRO A 27 7.03 29.19 24.85
N ARG A 28 6.28 30.12 24.23
CA ARG A 28 5.89 30.07 22.81
C ARG A 28 7.03 29.78 21.82
N PRO A 29 8.23 30.40 21.90
CA PRO A 29 9.31 30.09 20.96
C PRO A 29 9.79 28.64 21.06
N TRP A 30 9.89 28.11 22.28
CA TRP A 30 10.24 26.71 22.52
C TRP A 30 9.15 25.76 22.02
N ARG A 31 7.86 26.10 22.20
CA ARG A 31 6.77 25.29 21.64
C ARG A 31 6.83 25.19 20.11
N ALA A 32 7.15 26.28 19.42
CA ALA A 32 7.27 26.29 17.97
C ALA A 32 8.47 25.43 17.50
N LEU A 33 9.61 25.54 18.18
CA LEU A 33 10.78 24.68 17.95
C LEU A 33 10.50 23.21 18.21
N LEU A 34 9.81 22.89 19.31
CA LEU A 34 9.44 21.51 19.66
C LEU A 34 8.45 20.92 18.65
N ALA A 35 7.46 21.69 18.20
CA ALA A 35 6.52 21.25 17.17
C ALA A 35 7.22 21.00 15.82
N ALA A 36 8.15 21.86 15.44
CA ALA A 36 8.99 21.68 14.25
C ALA A 36 9.92 20.46 14.39
N GLY A 37 10.54 20.29 15.55
CA GLY A 37 11.35 19.12 15.87
C GLY A 37 10.53 17.82 15.81
N ALA A 38 9.28 17.84 16.26
CA ALA A 38 8.37 16.71 16.16
C ALA A 38 8.06 16.34 14.70
N LEU A 39 7.85 17.34 13.82
CA LEU A 39 7.69 17.12 12.38
C LEU A 39 8.92 16.43 11.78
N VAL A 40 10.11 16.96 12.06
CA VAL A 40 11.37 16.42 11.56
C VAL A 40 11.60 15.01 12.09
N ALA A 41 11.41 14.78 13.38
CA ALA A 41 11.56 13.46 13.99
C ALA A 41 10.60 12.42 13.38
N LEU A 42 9.35 12.83 13.12
CA LEU A 42 8.35 11.97 12.48
C LEU A 42 8.74 11.64 11.03
N ALA A 43 9.23 12.63 10.29
CA ALA A 43 9.69 12.46 8.91
C ALA A 43 10.90 11.50 8.84
N VAL A 44 11.86 11.62 9.76
CA VAL A 44 13.00 10.70 9.88
C VAL A 44 12.53 9.29 10.27
N ALA A 45 11.63 9.17 11.25
CA ALA A 45 11.09 7.88 11.68
C ALA A 45 10.41 7.12 10.52
N VAL A 46 9.74 7.85 9.63
CA VAL A 46 9.13 7.33 8.42
C VAL A 46 10.18 6.84 7.41
N VAL A 47 11.22 7.62 7.12
CA VAL A 47 12.30 7.21 6.21
C VAL A 47 13.01 5.95 6.75
N VAL A 48 13.33 5.94 8.04
CA VAL A 48 13.95 4.79 8.71
C VAL A 48 13.04 3.56 8.69
N GLY A 49 11.74 3.75 8.89
CA GLY A 49 10.74 2.68 8.76
C GLY A 49 10.69 2.11 7.34
N ALA A 50 10.66 2.97 6.33
CA ALA A 50 10.63 2.57 4.92
C ALA A 50 11.90 1.82 4.47
N GLN A 51 13.06 2.15 5.06
CA GLN A 51 14.33 1.47 4.78
C GLN A 51 14.45 0.10 5.43
N ARG A 52 13.85 -0.10 6.61
CA ARG A 52 13.95 -1.37 7.37
C ARG A 52 12.89 -2.40 7.01
N ALA A 53 11.81 -1.97 6.40
CA ALA A 53 10.74 -2.85 6.00
C ALA A 53 11.14 -3.75 4.83
N GLY A 54 10.69 -5.00 4.87
CA GLY A 54 10.98 -6.01 3.85
C GLY A 54 10.50 -5.60 2.45
N PRO A 55 10.98 -6.27 1.39
CA PRO A 55 10.49 -6.08 0.03
C PRO A 55 8.98 -6.36 -0.09
N ASP A 56 8.44 -7.26 0.74
CA ASP A 56 7.03 -7.70 0.68
C ASP A 56 6.09 -6.87 1.59
N GLU A 57 6.63 -5.95 2.39
CA GLU A 57 5.80 -5.06 3.19
C GLU A 57 5.26 -3.91 2.33
N LEU A 58 3.93 -3.82 2.25
CA LEU A 58 3.22 -2.71 1.63
C LEU A 58 3.44 -1.45 2.46
N LEU A 59 4.42 -0.64 2.09
CA LEU A 59 4.85 0.48 2.95
C LEU A 59 4.16 1.78 2.65
N LEU A 60 3.88 2.11 1.38
CA LEU A 60 3.44 3.46 1.07
C LEU A 60 2.09 3.78 1.70
N GLY A 61 1.15 2.85 1.59
CA GLY A 61 -0.19 3.03 2.15
C GLY A 61 -0.16 3.29 3.67
N PRO A 62 0.31 2.34 4.49
CA PRO A 62 0.27 2.47 5.92
C PRO A 62 1.28 3.51 6.45
N VAL A 63 2.45 3.69 5.83
CA VAL A 63 3.46 4.65 6.29
C VAL A 63 3.06 6.09 5.95
N ALA A 64 2.58 6.37 4.73
CA ALA A 64 2.11 7.71 4.36
C ALA A 64 0.83 8.09 5.11
N SER A 65 -0.13 7.17 5.27
CA SER A 65 -1.30 7.43 6.12
C SER A 65 -0.96 7.59 7.58
N ALA A 66 -0.09 6.75 8.14
CA ALA A 66 0.35 6.91 9.52
C ALA A 66 1.04 8.27 9.72
N PHE A 67 1.92 8.67 8.79
CA PHE A 67 2.56 9.98 8.84
C PHE A 67 1.55 11.12 8.85
N LEU A 68 0.58 11.11 7.93
CA LEU A 68 -0.40 12.19 7.82
C LEU A 68 -1.35 12.23 9.03
N VAL A 69 -1.81 11.08 9.50
CA VAL A 69 -2.67 10.97 10.68
C VAL A 69 -1.91 11.34 11.96
N LEU A 70 -0.67 10.90 12.13
CA LEU A 70 0.18 11.28 13.26
C LEU A 70 0.46 12.78 13.26
N THR A 71 0.76 13.36 12.11
CA THR A 71 0.98 14.80 11.97
C THR A 71 -0.27 15.58 12.37
N ALA A 72 -1.44 15.16 11.90
CA ALA A 72 -2.72 15.77 12.25
C ALA A 72 -3.03 15.62 13.76
N LEU A 73 -2.93 14.42 14.32
CA LEU A 73 -3.32 14.14 15.71
C LEU A 73 -2.36 14.74 16.75
N LEU A 74 -1.05 14.59 16.52
CA LEU A 74 -0.04 14.97 17.50
C LEU A 74 0.23 16.47 17.53
N LEU A 75 0.12 17.14 16.37
CA LEU A 75 0.55 18.53 16.25
C LEU A 75 -0.61 19.52 16.27
N LEU A 76 -1.85 19.08 16.05
CA LEU A 76 -3.02 19.95 16.16
C LEU A 76 -3.13 20.62 17.56
N PRO A 77 -2.95 19.90 18.69
CA PRO A 77 -2.99 20.53 20.01
C PRO A 77 -1.90 21.60 20.19
N ALA A 78 -0.67 21.32 19.76
CA ALA A 78 0.44 22.27 19.80
C ALA A 78 0.14 23.52 18.95
N VAL A 79 -0.44 23.33 17.76
CA VAL A 79 -0.87 24.41 16.87
C VAL A 79 -1.96 25.29 17.49
N LEU A 80 -3.00 24.70 18.10
CA LEU A 80 -4.08 25.45 18.74
C LEU A 80 -3.56 26.28 19.93
N VAL A 81 -2.66 25.70 20.73
CA VAL A 81 -2.01 26.36 21.87
C VAL A 81 -1.08 27.50 21.43
N LEU A 82 -0.35 27.32 20.32
CA LEU A 82 0.51 28.36 19.76
C LEU A 82 -0.28 29.52 19.15
N ARG A 83 -1.50 29.27 18.65
CA ARG A 83 -2.33 30.24 17.92
C ARG A 83 -3.31 31.04 18.75
N GLY A 84 -3.39 30.84 20.07
CA GLY A 84 -4.28 31.58 20.97
C GLY A 84 -4.06 33.10 21.05
N GLY A 85 -3.34 33.72 20.11
CA GLY A 85 -2.94 35.13 20.12
C GLY A 85 -3.03 35.91 18.79
N GLY A 86 -3.81 35.47 17.78
CA GLY A 86 -4.35 36.44 16.80
C GLY A 86 -3.97 36.35 15.33
N ASP A 87 -3.79 35.16 14.73
CA ASP A 87 -3.74 35.06 13.27
C ASP A 87 -5.00 34.37 12.69
N GLU A 88 -5.93 35.22 12.25
CA GLU A 88 -7.23 34.83 11.73
C GLU A 88 -7.12 34.04 10.41
N ARG A 89 -6.15 34.37 9.56
CA ARG A 89 -5.95 33.68 8.26
C ARG A 89 -5.54 32.24 8.48
N LEU A 90 -4.56 32.09 9.36
CA LEU A 90 -4.05 30.84 9.87
C LEU A 90 -5.18 29.99 10.49
N ARG A 91 -6.02 30.58 11.36
CA ARG A 91 -7.19 29.91 11.95
C ARG A 91 -8.19 29.44 10.89
N ARG A 92 -8.54 30.31 9.95
CA ARG A 92 -9.45 29.99 8.83
C ARG A 92 -8.93 28.84 7.99
N MET A 93 -7.62 28.78 7.71
CA MET A 93 -7.05 27.67 6.95
C MET A 93 -7.27 26.32 7.63
N LEU A 94 -7.09 26.21 8.95
CA LEU A 94 -7.41 24.97 9.67
C LEU A 94 -8.91 24.66 9.67
N LEU A 95 -9.75 25.68 9.88
CA LEU A 95 -11.20 25.52 9.89
C LEU A 95 -11.75 25.09 8.53
N LEU A 96 -11.14 25.53 7.43
CA LEU A 96 -11.55 25.17 6.07
C LEU A 96 -11.05 23.79 5.64
N THR A 97 -9.97 23.30 6.23
CA THR A 97 -9.35 22.01 5.86
C THR A 97 -9.75 20.86 6.79
N ALA A 98 -10.10 21.13 8.05
CA ALA A 98 -10.46 20.09 9.01
C ALA A 98 -11.79 19.36 8.68
N PRO A 99 -12.91 20.04 8.35
CA PRO A 99 -14.15 19.33 8.04
C PRO A 99 -14.05 18.45 6.79
N PRO A 100 -13.47 18.90 5.65
CA PRO A 100 -13.25 18.01 4.50
C PRO A 100 -12.35 16.83 4.82
N ALA A 101 -11.32 17.00 5.65
CA ALA A 101 -10.47 15.90 6.07
C ALA A 101 -11.24 14.87 6.93
N LEU A 102 -12.03 15.34 7.90
CA LEU A 102 -12.83 14.46 8.75
C LEU A 102 -13.90 13.72 7.94
N VAL A 103 -14.68 14.44 7.15
CA VAL A 103 -15.72 13.87 6.30
C VAL A 103 -15.08 12.93 5.29
N GLY A 104 -13.99 13.33 4.63
CA GLY A 104 -13.31 12.50 3.64
C GLY A 104 -12.77 11.19 4.24
N VAL A 105 -12.17 11.22 5.43
CA VAL A 105 -11.71 9.99 6.12
C VAL A 105 -12.90 9.11 6.47
N VAL A 106 -13.97 9.66 7.03
CA VAL A 106 -15.17 8.90 7.41
C VAL A 106 -15.82 8.30 6.17
N SER A 107 -16.05 9.10 5.13
CA SER A 107 -16.62 8.66 3.85
C SER A 107 -15.77 7.56 3.24
N LEU A 108 -14.45 7.72 3.10
CA LEU A 108 -13.58 6.68 2.57
C LEU A 108 -13.57 5.42 3.43
N SER A 109 -13.64 5.55 4.76
CA SER A 109 -13.70 4.39 5.66
C SER A 109 -15.04 3.64 5.56
N LEU A 110 -16.13 4.35 5.27
CA LEU A 110 -17.47 3.76 5.12
C LEU A 110 -17.71 3.19 3.72
N THR A 111 -17.14 3.79 2.67
CA THR A 111 -17.41 3.40 1.27
C THR A 111 -16.31 2.54 0.66
N SER A 112 -15.17 2.37 1.32
CA SER A 112 -14.07 1.55 0.84
C SER A 112 -13.82 0.37 1.75
N SER A 113 -13.68 -0.82 1.16
CA SER A 113 -13.10 -2.00 1.81
C SER A 113 -11.58 -1.85 2.02
N ALA A 114 -10.98 -0.73 1.59
CA ALA A 114 -9.59 -0.42 1.85
C ALA A 114 -9.39 -0.02 3.32
N SER A 115 -8.90 -0.97 4.10
CA SER A 115 -8.37 -0.70 5.44
C SER A 115 -7.37 0.46 5.44
N ALA A 116 -7.31 1.20 6.55
CA ALA A 116 -6.29 2.23 6.80
C ALA A 116 -4.85 1.72 6.60
N LYS A 117 -4.63 0.40 6.69
CA LYS A 117 -3.35 -0.25 6.35
C LYS A 117 -2.94 -0.06 4.89
N TRP A 118 -3.85 0.31 3.99
CA TRP A 118 -3.60 0.53 2.56
C TRP A 118 -3.40 2.01 2.21
N GLY A 119 -3.48 2.89 3.20
CA GLY A 119 -3.17 4.30 3.02
C GLY A 119 -4.25 5.18 2.43
N VAL A 120 -5.44 4.63 2.22
CA VAL A 120 -6.54 5.33 1.55
C VAL A 120 -7.04 6.55 2.34
N ALA A 121 -6.86 6.55 3.67
CA ALA A 121 -7.13 7.70 4.53
C ALA A 121 -6.17 8.89 4.32
N ALA A 122 -5.07 8.72 3.60
CA ALA A 122 -4.10 9.79 3.34
C ALA A 122 -4.69 10.92 2.48
N ALA A 123 -5.30 10.54 1.36
CA ALA A 123 -5.82 11.48 0.36
C ALA A 123 -6.73 12.58 0.95
N PRO A 124 -7.75 12.26 1.77
CA PRO A 124 -8.63 13.28 2.34
C PRO A 124 -7.94 14.18 3.39
N VAL A 125 -6.90 13.68 4.09
CA VAL A 125 -6.25 14.43 5.18
C VAL A 125 -5.11 15.32 4.68
N GLN A 126 -4.58 15.09 3.47
CA GLN A 126 -3.45 15.84 2.90
C GLN A 126 -3.59 17.37 3.00
N PRO A 127 -4.73 18.00 2.62
CA PRO A 127 -4.88 19.45 2.72
C PRO A 127 -4.80 19.95 4.17
N PHE A 128 -5.35 19.18 5.12
CA PHE A 128 -5.30 19.51 6.55
C PHE A 128 -3.89 19.37 7.12
N VAL A 129 -3.15 18.34 6.74
CA VAL A 129 -1.73 18.21 7.13
C VAL A 129 -0.91 19.36 6.56
N GLY A 130 -1.10 19.71 5.29
CA GLY A 130 -0.43 20.86 4.67
C GLY A 130 -0.71 22.15 5.45
N ALA A 131 -1.97 22.35 5.87
CA ALA A 131 -2.33 23.46 6.73
C ALA A 131 -1.57 23.42 8.07
N VAL A 132 -1.57 22.29 8.78
CA VAL A 132 -0.85 22.07 10.06
C VAL A 132 0.65 22.39 9.92
N VAL A 133 1.31 21.87 8.89
CA VAL A 133 2.75 22.13 8.66
C VAL A 133 3.00 23.61 8.39
N LEU A 134 2.21 24.24 7.52
CA LEU A 134 2.36 25.66 7.21
C LEU A 134 2.15 26.52 8.46
N VAL A 135 1.24 26.15 9.36
CA VAL A 135 1.07 26.81 10.65
C VAL A 135 2.38 26.84 11.43
N ILE A 136 3.00 25.68 11.57
CA ILE A 136 4.19 25.49 12.41
C ILE A 136 5.34 26.29 11.82
N LEU A 137 5.52 26.23 10.50
CA LEU A 137 6.56 27.01 9.81
C LEU A 137 6.38 28.52 9.99
N VAL A 138 5.16 29.04 9.84
CA VAL A 138 4.88 30.48 10.05
C VAL A 138 5.12 30.89 11.50
N LEU A 139 4.68 30.08 12.47
CA LEU A 139 4.89 30.38 13.89
C LEU A 139 6.37 30.25 14.29
N LEU A 140 7.09 29.31 13.71
CA LEU A 140 8.53 29.14 13.88
C LEU A 140 9.28 30.36 13.32
N ALA A 141 8.96 30.81 12.12
CA ALA A 141 9.55 32.01 11.51
C ALA A 141 9.34 33.25 12.39
N ARG A 142 8.13 33.42 12.94
CA ARG A 142 7.78 34.56 13.81
C ARG A 142 8.47 34.56 15.17
N HIS A 143 8.78 33.39 15.71
CA HIS A 143 9.29 33.25 17.08
C HIS A 143 10.78 32.91 17.15
N THR A 144 11.41 32.56 16.04
CA THR A 144 12.83 32.21 15.98
C THR A 144 13.53 32.95 14.85
N SER A 145 13.56 32.39 13.64
CA SER A 145 14.08 33.03 12.44
C SER A 145 13.48 32.40 11.18
N GLU A 146 13.45 33.17 10.09
CA GLU A 146 13.05 32.68 8.77
C GLU A 146 13.98 31.57 8.27
N ALA A 147 15.29 31.65 8.57
CA ALA A 147 16.26 30.64 8.19
C ALA A 147 15.94 29.27 8.82
N VAL A 148 15.61 29.24 10.11
CA VAL A 148 15.23 27.98 10.81
C VAL A 148 13.93 27.42 10.24
N ALA A 149 12.96 28.28 9.91
CA ALA A 149 11.74 27.87 9.24
C ALA A 149 11.98 27.30 7.84
N LEU A 150 12.85 27.93 7.05
CA LEU A 150 13.23 27.44 5.73
C LEU A 150 13.93 26.09 5.80
N VAL A 151 14.91 25.93 6.70
CA VAL A 151 15.60 24.65 6.91
C VAL A 151 14.61 23.56 7.31
N THR A 152 13.69 23.86 8.23
CA THR A 152 12.64 22.91 8.64
C THR A 152 11.77 22.52 7.44
N ALA A 153 11.34 23.49 6.63
CA ALA A 153 10.53 23.24 5.45
C ALA A 153 11.27 22.35 4.43
N VAL A 154 12.54 22.64 4.17
CA VAL A 154 13.38 21.83 3.26
C VAL A 154 13.51 20.41 3.79
N VAL A 155 13.79 20.22 5.08
CA VAL A 155 13.89 18.87 5.68
C VAL A 155 12.59 18.10 5.52
N VAL A 156 11.44 18.70 5.84
CA VAL A 156 10.13 18.04 5.69
C VAL A 156 9.86 17.70 4.22
N VAL A 157 10.09 18.63 3.28
CA VAL A 157 9.87 18.40 1.86
C VAL A 157 10.79 17.31 1.32
N VAL A 158 12.09 17.35 1.63
CA VAL A 158 13.06 16.34 1.21
C VAL A 158 12.69 14.97 1.77
N SER A 159 12.27 14.87 3.04
CA SER A 159 11.79 13.61 3.61
C SER A 159 10.54 13.09 2.89
N LEU A 160 9.56 13.95 2.61
CA LEU A 160 8.35 13.56 1.88
C LEU A 160 8.66 13.07 0.47
N VAL A 161 9.51 13.78 -0.27
CA VAL A 161 9.97 13.39 -1.60
C VAL A 161 10.76 12.08 -1.55
N SER A 162 11.61 11.90 -0.55
CA SER A 162 12.36 10.66 -0.35
C SER A 162 11.43 9.47 -0.11
N VAL A 163 10.40 9.64 0.72
CA VAL A 163 9.42 8.56 0.99
C VAL A 163 8.61 8.23 -0.25
N HIS A 164 8.21 9.24 -1.02
CA HIS A 164 7.50 9.05 -2.28
C HIS A 164 8.37 8.29 -3.30
N THR A 165 9.61 8.72 -3.49
CA THR A 165 10.51 8.11 -4.48
C THR A 165 10.98 6.69 -4.10
N LEU A 166 11.01 6.33 -2.82
CA LEU A 166 11.54 5.04 -2.37
C LEU A 166 10.56 3.87 -2.48
N ARG A 167 9.23 4.09 -2.47
CA ARG A 167 8.24 2.98 -2.41
C ARG A 167 6.86 3.31 -3.02
N THR A 168 6.69 4.36 -3.84
CA THR A 168 5.35 4.72 -4.35
C THR A 168 4.73 3.68 -5.29
N TYR A 169 5.56 2.87 -5.93
CA TYR A 169 5.10 1.81 -6.81
C TYR A 169 4.95 0.51 -5.99
N ARG A 170 3.98 -0.34 -6.34
CA ARG A 170 3.85 -1.74 -5.82
C ARG A 170 4.99 -2.64 -6.36
N ASP A 171 6.10 -2.02 -6.72
CA ASP A 171 7.23 -2.51 -7.47
C ASP A 171 8.47 -1.72 -7.03
N GLU A 172 9.62 -2.03 -7.60
CA GLU A 172 10.87 -1.33 -7.30
C GLU A 172 10.86 0.14 -7.75
N GLN A 173 11.86 0.91 -7.28
CA GLN A 173 12.01 2.29 -7.70
C GLN A 173 12.26 2.38 -9.22
N PRO A 174 11.86 3.46 -9.90
CA PRO A 174 11.97 3.57 -11.36
C PRO A 174 13.37 3.26 -11.93
N TRP A 175 14.43 3.58 -11.20
CA TRP A 175 15.83 3.34 -11.59
C TRP A 175 16.34 1.91 -11.33
N ARG A 176 15.52 1.05 -10.70
CA ARG A 176 15.82 -0.37 -10.45
C ARG A 176 14.94 -1.33 -11.25
N LEU A 177 13.98 -0.82 -12.02
CA LEU A 177 13.12 -1.66 -12.84
C LEU A 177 13.96 -2.39 -13.89
N ALA A 178 13.71 -3.68 -14.06
CA ALA A 178 14.60 -4.59 -14.77
C ALA A 178 14.23 -4.77 -16.24
N GLY A 179 12.94 -4.73 -16.58
CA GLY A 179 12.49 -4.98 -17.95
C GLY A 179 11.03 -4.65 -18.18
N ARG A 180 10.60 -4.70 -19.45
CA ARG A 180 9.20 -4.49 -19.82
C ARG A 180 8.48 -5.83 -19.92
N VAL A 181 7.22 -5.88 -19.46
CA VAL A 181 6.35 -7.03 -19.67
C VAL A 181 6.13 -7.21 -21.18
N ALA A 182 6.39 -8.40 -21.69
CA ALA A 182 6.42 -8.66 -23.13
C ALA A 182 5.02 -8.83 -23.75
N ALA A 183 4.09 -9.46 -23.05
CA ALA A 183 2.77 -9.81 -23.57
C ALA A 183 1.73 -9.94 -22.43
N GLY A 184 0.45 -10.03 -22.79
CA GLY A 184 -0.65 -10.09 -21.83
C GLY A 184 -1.16 -8.72 -21.37
N PRO A 185 -2.00 -8.67 -20.33
CA PRO A 185 -2.72 -7.45 -19.92
C PRO A 185 -1.80 -6.34 -19.40
N LEU A 186 -0.57 -6.67 -19.00
CA LEU A 186 0.42 -5.71 -18.51
C LEU A 186 1.51 -5.37 -19.55
N ALA A 187 1.35 -5.81 -20.80
CA ALA A 187 2.35 -5.62 -21.86
C ALA A 187 2.79 -4.14 -21.98
N GLY A 188 4.10 -3.94 -22.06
CA GLY A 188 4.73 -2.62 -22.17
C GLY A 188 5.05 -1.92 -20.86
N LEU A 189 4.53 -2.39 -19.71
CA LEU A 189 4.87 -1.84 -18.40
C LEU A 189 6.30 -2.22 -18.00
N LEU A 190 7.08 -1.24 -17.54
CA LEU A 190 8.41 -1.45 -16.97
C LEU A 190 8.27 -1.92 -15.52
N THR A 191 8.94 -3.01 -15.14
CA THR A 191 8.72 -3.69 -13.86
C THR A 191 10.00 -4.40 -13.35
N SER A 192 10.03 -4.83 -12.08
CA SER A 192 11.15 -5.62 -11.51
C SER A 192 11.21 -7.06 -12.05
N GLU A 193 12.35 -7.74 -11.87
CA GLU A 193 12.48 -9.16 -12.25
C GLU A 193 11.53 -10.09 -11.49
N ALA A 194 11.18 -9.73 -10.25
CA ALA A 194 10.22 -10.49 -9.45
C ALA A 194 8.82 -10.40 -10.07
N ASN A 195 8.39 -9.19 -10.45
CA ASN A 195 7.09 -8.97 -11.08
C ASN A 195 7.03 -9.50 -12.52
N LEU A 196 8.14 -9.49 -13.28
CA LEU A 196 8.21 -10.17 -14.58
C LEU A 196 7.96 -11.68 -14.43
N ARG A 197 8.58 -12.31 -13.43
CA ARG A 197 8.39 -13.74 -13.15
C ARG A 197 6.97 -14.03 -12.71
N ASP A 198 6.44 -13.26 -11.78
CA ASP A 198 5.08 -13.41 -11.27
C ASP A 198 4.00 -13.18 -12.36
N ASP A 199 4.18 -12.21 -13.28
CA ASP A 199 3.34 -12.05 -14.47
C ASP A 199 3.36 -13.30 -15.36
N CYS A 200 4.56 -13.82 -15.65
CA CYS A 200 4.72 -15.02 -16.48
C CYS A 200 4.09 -16.26 -15.83
N ASP A 201 4.32 -16.42 -14.53
CA ASP A 201 3.81 -17.53 -13.75
C ASP A 201 2.28 -17.50 -13.67
N LEU A 202 1.66 -16.33 -13.45
CA LEU A 202 0.21 -16.18 -13.50
C LEU A 202 -0.37 -16.48 -14.89
N ARG A 203 0.24 -15.94 -15.95
CA ARG A 203 -0.19 -16.20 -17.33
C ARG A 203 -0.15 -17.69 -17.65
N ARG A 204 0.92 -18.38 -17.22
CA ARG A 204 1.05 -19.83 -17.41
C ARG A 204 -0.01 -20.59 -16.61
N THR A 205 -0.20 -20.25 -15.33
CA THR A 205 -1.23 -20.90 -14.51
C THR A 205 -2.62 -20.71 -15.08
N VAL A 206 -2.99 -19.52 -15.55
CA VAL A 206 -4.30 -19.32 -16.18
C VAL A 206 -4.42 -20.11 -17.48
N HIS A 207 -3.39 -20.10 -18.33
CA HIS A 207 -3.39 -20.85 -19.59
C HIS A 207 -3.54 -22.35 -19.39
N ASP A 208 -2.85 -22.92 -18.40
CA ASP A 208 -2.85 -24.36 -18.15
C ASP A 208 -4.15 -24.82 -17.47
N TRP A 209 -4.75 -23.98 -16.62
CA TRP A 209 -5.80 -24.41 -15.68
C TRP A 209 -7.21 -23.90 -15.96
N VAL A 210 -7.38 -22.90 -16.82
CA VAL A 210 -8.68 -22.24 -17.05
C VAL A 210 -9.08 -22.37 -18.51
N ASP A 211 -10.20 -23.04 -18.76
CA ASP A 211 -10.78 -23.15 -20.10
C ASP A 211 -11.68 -21.94 -20.42
N GLU A 212 -12.07 -21.79 -21.70
CA GLU A 212 -12.93 -20.68 -22.15
C GLU A 212 -14.33 -20.70 -21.51
N ASP A 213 -14.87 -21.90 -21.27
CA ASP A 213 -16.20 -22.11 -20.69
C ASP A 213 -16.19 -22.15 -19.15
N ASP A 214 -15.01 -22.19 -18.52
CA ASP A 214 -14.89 -22.20 -17.07
C ASP A 214 -15.33 -20.86 -16.47
N SER A 215 -15.70 -20.90 -15.19
CA SER A 215 -15.74 -19.73 -14.31
C SER A 215 -14.55 -19.72 -13.36
N VAL A 216 -14.01 -18.53 -13.07
CA VAL A 216 -12.76 -18.39 -12.32
C VAL A 216 -12.86 -17.40 -11.16
N PHE A 217 -12.10 -17.68 -10.11
CA PHE A 217 -11.92 -16.82 -8.96
C PHE A 217 -10.44 -16.69 -8.59
N PHE A 218 -9.99 -15.46 -8.34
CA PHE A 218 -8.60 -15.17 -7.96
C PHE A 218 -8.52 -14.72 -6.50
N TRP A 219 -7.82 -15.49 -5.67
CA TRP A 219 -7.55 -15.16 -4.28
C TRP A 219 -6.23 -14.40 -4.12
N SER A 220 -6.28 -13.26 -3.41
CA SER A 220 -5.13 -12.42 -3.11
C SER A 220 -4.35 -11.91 -4.33
N ARG A 221 -4.97 -11.93 -5.52
CA ARG A 221 -4.43 -11.39 -6.77
C ARG A 221 -5.36 -10.36 -7.40
N ALA A 222 -5.14 -9.08 -7.08
CA ALA A 222 -6.00 -7.96 -7.48
C ALA A 222 -6.21 -7.79 -8.99
N SER A 223 -5.22 -8.18 -9.81
CA SER A 223 -5.25 -8.02 -11.27
C SER A 223 -5.60 -9.32 -11.99
N GLY A 224 -5.89 -10.41 -11.29
CA GLY A 224 -6.07 -11.74 -11.89
C GLY A 224 -7.16 -11.78 -12.96
N TYR A 225 -8.23 -10.99 -12.79
CA TYR A 225 -9.32 -10.89 -13.75
C TYR A 225 -8.88 -10.44 -15.15
N ALA A 226 -7.76 -9.71 -15.28
CA ALA A 226 -7.26 -9.25 -16.57
C ALA A 226 -6.52 -10.35 -17.36
N TYR A 227 -6.20 -11.48 -16.72
CA TYR A 227 -5.40 -12.56 -17.29
C TYR A 227 -6.24 -13.69 -17.88
N SER A 228 -7.56 -13.69 -17.64
CA SER A 228 -8.47 -14.73 -18.13
C SER A 228 -9.67 -14.10 -18.81
N THR A 229 -10.16 -14.76 -19.87
CA THR A 229 -11.43 -14.45 -20.52
C THR A 229 -12.61 -15.20 -19.91
N ALA A 230 -12.35 -16.16 -19.01
CA ALA A 230 -13.35 -16.92 -18.29
C ALA A 230 -14.26 -16.01 -17.45
N ARG A 231 -15.48 -16.49 -17.17
CA ARG A 231 -16.44 -15.72 -16.38
C ARG A 231 -15.94 -15.57 -14.94
N MET A 232 -15.83 -14.34 -14.44
CA MET A 232 -15.43 -14.08 -13.06
C MET A 232 -16.59 -14.32 -12.10
N ASP A 233 -16.56 -15.43 -11.37
CA ASP A 233 -17.54 -15.72 -10.30
C ASP A 233 -16.97 -15.32 -8.94
N SER A 234 -17.03 -14.02 -8.69
CA SER A 234 -16.60 -13.40 -7.45
C SER A 234 -17.59 -12.33 -7.00
N HIS A 235 -17.72 -12.18 -5.69
CA HIS A 235 -18.48 -11.12 -5.06
C HIS A 235 -17.71 -9.77 -5.02
N ASN A 236 -16.41 -9.80 -5.31
CA ASN A 236 -15.52 -8.64 -5.32
C ASN A 236 -14.47 -8.77 -6.43
N LEU A 237 -14.16 -7.66 -7.11
CA LEU A 237 -13.09 -7.59 -8.12
C LEU A 237 -11.68 -7.78 -7.52
N TRP A 238 -11.55 -7.54 -6.21
CA TRP A 238 -10.32 -7.74 -5.47
C TRP A 238 -10.62 -8.30 -4.09
N LEU A 239 -10.14 -9.51 -3.82
CA LEU A 239 -10.13 -10.10 -2.49
C LEU A 239 -8.70 -10.21 -1.99
N ALA A 240 -8.43 -9.48 -0.91
CA ALA A 240 -7.29 -9.75 -0.04
C ALA A 240 -7.76 -10.62 1.13
N ASP A 241 -6.81 -11.08 1.94
CA ASP A 241 -7.14 -11.71 3.19
C ASP A 241 -7.77 -10.69 4.17
N PHE A 242 -9.04 -10.89 4.48
CA PHE A 242 -9.88 -10.10 5.38
C PHE A 242 -10.48 -10.97 6.51
N GLY A 243 -10.01 -12.22 6.69
CA GLY A 243 -10.49 -13.15 7.71
C GLY A 243 -12.00 -13.38 7.70
N ASP A 244 -12.64 -13.30 8.86
CA ASP A 244 -14.07 -13.55 9.07
C ASP A 244 -15.00 -12.76 8.13
N ALA A 245 -14.55 -11.61 7.60
CA ALA A 245 -15.33 -10.83 6.63
C ALA A 245 -15.66 -11.63 5.36
N HIS A 246 -14.92 -12.71 5.05
CA HIS A 246 -15.19 -13.57 3.90
C HIS A 246 -16.42 -14.48 4.06
N GLU A 247 -17.05 -14.55 5.24
CA GLU A 247 -18.37 -15.19 5.38
C GLU A 247 -19.40 -14.56 4.43
N TRP A 248 -19.28 -13.26 4.18
CA TRP A 248 -20.11 -12.59 3.18
C TRP A 248 -19.93 -13.17 1.78
N GLY A 249 -18.70 -13.53 1.41
CA GLY A 249 -18.38 -14.16 0.15
C GLY A 249 -19.00 -15.55 0.00
N VAL A 250 -18.90 -16.38 1.05
CA VAL A 250 -19.54 -17.71 1.09
C VAL A 250 -21.05 -17.60 0.91
N ARG A 251 -21.68 -16.67 1.63
CA ARG A 251 -23.12 -16.42 1.52
C ARG A 251 -23.49 -15.94 0.13
N TRP A 252 -22.77 -14.98 -0.44
CA TRP A 252 -23.04 -14.44 -1.77
C TRP A 252 -22.99 -15.52 -2.86
N MET A 253 -21.97 -16.39 -2.80
CA MET A 253 -21.79 -17.49 -3.77
C MET A 253 -22.89 -18.54 -3.63
N THR A 254 -23.26 -18.88 -2.40
CA THR A 254 -24.36 -19.81 -2.11
C THR A 254 -25.71 -19.26 -2.57
N GLU A 255 -26.05 -18.01 -2.22
CA GLU A 255 -27.34 -17.40 -2.56
C GLU A 255 -27.53 -17.20 -4.07
N ARG A 256 -26.43 -17.03 -4.82
CA ARG A 256 -26.48 -16.82 -6.27
C ARG A 256 -26.18 -18.07 -7.09
N ASP A 257 -25.85 -19.18 -6.44
CA ASP A 257 -25.34 -20.41 -7.08
C ASP A 257 -24.17 -20.11 -8.04
N ARG A 258 -23.19 -19.35 -7.53
CA ARG A 258 -22.01 -18.87 -8.29
C ARG A 258 -20.72 -19.32 -7.64
N TRP A 259 -20.54 -20.63 -7.58
CA TRP A 259 -19.30 -21.28 -7.16
C TRP A 259 -18.41 -21.48 -8.39
N PRO A 260 -17.21 -20.86 -8.45
CA PRO A 260 -16.32 -20.89 -9.61
C PRO A 260 -15.83 -22.31 -9.95
N ASP A 261 -15.60 -22.61 -11.21
CA ASP A 261 -15.04 -23.90 -11.62
C ASP A 261 -13.55 -24.01 -11.25
N VAL A 262 -12.83 -22.87 -11.28
CA VAL A 262 -11.40 -22.78 -10.97
C VAL A 262 -11.12 -21.66 -9.96
N VAL A 263 -10.36 -21.99 -8.93
CA VAL A 263 -9.87 -21.03 -7.93
C VAL A 263 -8.35 -20.97 -8.00
N ILE A 264 -7.80 -19.79 -8.30
CA ILE A 264 -6.36 -19.54 -8.37
C ILE A 264 -5.95 -18.68 -7.18
N ILE A 265 -4.97 -19.16 -6.40
CA ILE A 265 -4.56 -18.59 -5.12
C ILE A 265 -3.09 -18.21 -5.21
N HIS A 266 -2.79 -16.94 -4.91
CA HIS A 266 -1.41 -16.43 -4.96
C HIS A 266 -0.53 -17.05 -3.86
N GLY A 267 0.51 -17.80 -4.23
CA GLY A 267 1.36 -18.53 -3.27
C GLY A 267 2.02 -17.63 -2.23
N GLY A 268 2.53 -16.46 -2.63
CA GLY A 268 3.13 -15.51 -1.68
C GLY A 268 2.16 -14.99 -0.59
N SER A 269 0.84 -15.05 -0.82
CA SER A 269 -0.14 -14.72 0.22
C SER A 269 -0.29 -15.83 1.26
N VAL A 270 -0.09 -17.08 0.83
CA VAL A 270 -0.09 -18.26 1.69
C VAL A 270 1.17 -18.29 2.55
N ASP A 271 2.32 -18.02 1.93
CA ASP A 271 3.60 -17.94 2.65
C ASP A 271 3.57 -16.82 3.69
N ALA A 272 3.06 -15.64 3.34
CA ALA A 272 2.94 -14.49 4.25
C ALA A 272 2.02 -14.76 5.45
N ALA A 273 1.03 -15.64 5.29
CA ALA A 273 0.16 -16.06 6.38
C ALA A 273 0.80 -17.14 7.27
N GLY A 274 1.93 -17.74 6.88
CA GLY A 274 2.57 -18.83 7.62
C GLY A 274 2.21 -20.24 7.12
N GLY A 275 1.58 -20.35 5.96
CA GLY A 275 1.29 -21.62 5.28
C GLY A 275 -0.19 -21.85 4.99
N TRP A 276 -0.47 -22.89 4.20
CA TRP A 276 -1.80 -23.22 3.71
C TRP A 276 -2.84 -23.45 4.82
N ASP A 277 -2.46 -24.25 5.81
CA ASP A 277 -3.34 -24.58 6.94
C ASP A 277 -3.76 -23.34 7.72
N GLU A 278 -2.87 -22.34 7.83
CA GLU A 278 -3.14 -21.10 8.55
C GLU A 278 -4.16 -20.24 7.80
N VAL A 279 -4.00 -20.10 6.49
CA VAL A 279 -4.95 -19.36 5.64
C VAL A 279 -6.33 -20.02 5.67
N VAL A 280 -6.38 -21.35 5.54
CA VAL A 280 -7.64 -22.09 5.57
C VAL A 280 -8.32 -21.98 6.93
N ARG A 281 -7.56 -22.06 8.02
CA ARG A 281 -8.08 -21.97 9.39
C ARG A 281 -8.80 -20.64 9.67
N HIS A 282 -8.29 -19.53 9.12
CA HIS A 282 -8.85 -18.19 9.37
C HIS A 282 -9.68 -17.63 8.21
N GLY A 283 -9.74 -18.33 7.08
CA GLY A 283 -10.42 -17.89 5.87
C GLY A 283 -11.64 -18.76 5.57
N PRO A 284 -12.86 -18.39 6.02
CA PRO A 284 -14.05 -19.22 5.85
C PRO A 284 -14.39 -19.52 4.38
N LEU A 285 -14.01 -18.64 3.45
CA LEU A 285 -14.17 -18.88 2.02
C LEU A 285 -13.20 -19.94 1.49
N LEU A 286 -11.92 -19.88 1.86
CA LEU A 286 -10.94 -20.89 1.46
C LEU A 286 -11.20 -22.24 2.13
N ALA A 287 -11.62 -22.25 3.41
CA ALA A 287 -12.10 -23.45 4.07
C ALA A 287 -13.26 -24.10 3.31
N ARG A 288 -14.20 -23.29 2.81
CA ARG A 288 -15.32 -23.80 2.02
C ARG A 288 -14.88 -24.35 0.67
N PHE A 289 -13.96 -23.68 -0.03
CA PHE A 289 -13.39 -24.21 -1.27
C PHE A 289 -12.66 -25.54 -1.05
N VAL A 290 -11.87 -25.68 0.02
CA VAL A 290 -11.20 -26.94 0.34
C VAL A 290 -12.18 -28.07 0.63
N ALA A 291 -13.23 -27.76 1.40
CA ALA A 291 -14.26 -28.76 1.73
C ALA A 291 -14.98 -29.29 0.47
N ASP A 292 -15.22 -28.41 -0.51
CA ASP A 292 -16.00 -28.76 -1.69
C ASP A 292 -15.13 -29.24 -2.86
N TYR A 293 -13.89 -28.73 -3.03
CA TYR A 293 -13.05 -28.92 -4.23
C TYR A 293 -11.82 -29.79 -3.92
N GLY A 294 -11.52 -30.05 -2.64
CA GLY A 294 -10.42 -30.90 -2.21
C GLY A 294 -9.09 -30.16 -1.99
N THR A 295 -7.99 -30.88 -2.17
CA THR A 295 -6.62 -30.37 -1.91
C THR A 295 -6.12 -29.55 -3.10
N PRO A 296 -5.50 -28.39 -2.88
CA PRO A 296 -4.97 -27.59 -3.99
C PRO A 296 -3.80 -28.28 -4.68
N THR A 297 -3.67 -28.02 -5.98
CA THR A 297 -2.47 -28.36 -6.77
C THR A 297 -1.56 -27.16 -6.90
N GLU A 298 -0.26 -27.34 -6.70
CA GLU A 298 0.72 -26.27 -6.93
C GLU A 298 1.03 -26.13 -8.43
N ALA A 299 0.94 -24.90 -8.95
CA ALA A 299 1.21 -24.57 -10.34
C ALA A 299 1.88 -23.20 -10.46
N ASN A 300 3.14 -23.17 -10.91
CA ASN A 300 3.94 -21.95 -11.15
C ASN A 300 3.93 -20.96 -9.95
N GLY A 301 4.06 -21.43 -8.70
CA GLY A 301 4.02 -20.53 -7.53
C GLY A 301 2.62 -20.03 -7.16
N TYR A 302 1.58 -20.60 -7.75
CA TYR A 302 0.18 -20.46 -7.35
C TYR A 302 -0.36 -21.80 -6.84
N LEU A 303 -1.43 -21.75 -6.06
CA LEU A 303 -2.24 -22.92 -5.73
C LEU A 303 -3.54 -22.88 -6.53
N VAL A 304 -3.94 -24.01 -7.10
CA VAL A 304 -5.15 -24.13 -7.93
C VAL A 304 -6.08 -25.18 -7.34
N LEU A 305 -7.36 -24.83 -7.19
CA LEU A 305 -8.44 -25.76 -6.88
C LEU A 305 -9.40 -25.81 -8.07
N ARG A 306 -9.79 -27.00 -8.51
CA ARG A 306 -10.85 -27.19 -9.48
C ARG A 306 -12.05 -27.87 -8.86
N ARG A 307 -13.24 -27.39 -9.18
CA ARG A 307 -14.51 -27.94 -8.67
C ARG A 307 -14.74 -29.39 -9.09
N ASP A 308 -14.25 -29.75 -10.28
CA ASP A 308 -14.31 -31.13 -10.82
C ASP A 308 -13.21 -32.05 -10.27
N GLY A 309 -12.28 -31.52 -9.45
CA GLY A 309 -11.14 -32.25 -8.90
C GLY A 309 -10.07 -32.62 -9.95
N ALA A 310 -10.15 -32.10 -11.17
CA ALA A 310 -9.18 -32.41 -12.21
C ALA A 310 -7.81 -31.81 -11.90
N VAL A 311 -6.76 -32.58 -12.19
CA VAL A 311 -5.36 -32.15 -12.11
C VAL A 311 -4.80 -32.09 -13.52
N ARG A 312 -4.08 -31.02 -13.85
CA ARG A 312 -3.51 -30.79 -15.19
C ARG A 312 -1.99 -30.77 -15.14
N ASP A 313 -1.38 -31.31 -16.19
CA ASP A 313 0.05 -31.19 -16.41
C ASP A 313 0.39 -29.79 -16.96
N ALA A 314 1.59 -29.32 -16.63
CA ALA A 314 2.08 -28.03 -17.12
C ALA A 314 2.20 -28.04 -18.65
N GLY A 315 1.55 -27.06 -19.29
CA GLY A 315 1.63 -26.85 -20.73
C GLY A 315 2.93 -26.13 -21.14
N PRO A 316 3.16 -25.97 -22.45
CA PRO A 316 4.23 -25.10 -22.93
C PRO A 316 4.01 -23.66 -22.42
N ALA A 317 5.10 -22.99 -22.05
CA ALA A 317 5.01 -21.63 -21.53
C ALA A 317 4.38 -20.67 -22.57
N PRO A 318 3.47 -19.77 -22.14
CA PRO A 318 2.91 -18.75 -23.01
C PRO A 318 4.01 -17.84 -23.58
N GLU A 319 3.75 -17.27 -24.76
CA GLU A 319 4.69 -16.37 -25.43
C GLU A 319 5.17 -15.24 -24.50
N GLY A 320 6.48 -14.95 -24.54
CA GLY A 320 7.12 -13.93 -23.72
C GLY A 320 7.47 -14.37 -22.29
N CYS A 321 7.11 -15.60 -21.87
CA CYS A 321 7.54 -16.16 -20.59
C CYS A 321 8.85 -16.94 -20.76
N VAL A 322 9.98 -16.42 -20.29
CA VAL A 322 11.25 -17.16 -20.30
C VAL A 322 11.20 -18.22 -19.19
N GLY A 323 11.47 -19.48 -19.52
CA GLY A 323 11.54 -20.57 -18.53
C GLY A 323 12.66 -20.34 -17.52
N ARG A 324 12.49 -20.87 -16.29
CA ARG A 324 13.41 -20.75 -15.14
C ARG A 324 14.88 -21.12 -15.42
N SER A 325 15.17 -21.75 -16.56
CA SER A 325 16.49 -22.24 -16.99
C SER A 325 17.20 -21.36 -18.04
N GLY A 326 16.60 -20.27 -18.50
CA GLY A 326 17.24 -19.35 -19.45
C GLY A 326 17.84 -18.15 -18.74
N THR A 327 19.17 -18.06 -18.68
CA THR A 327 19.87 -16.78 -18.44
C THR A 327 19.24 -15.70 -19.31
N VAL A 328 18.76 -14.62 -18.68
CA VAL A 328 18.28 -13.42 -19.36
C VAL A 328 19.46 -12.89 -20.19
N SER A 329 19.48 -13.23 -21.47
CA SER A 329 20.35 -12.57 -22.42
C SER A 329 19.87 -11.12 -22.48
N LYS A 330 20.73 -10.17 -22.13
CA LYS A 330 20.49 -8.74 -22.30
C LYS A 330 20.22 -8.47 -23.78
N VAL A 331 18.97 -8.55 -24.19
CA VAL A 331 18.53 -8.10 -25.51
C VAL A 331 18.11 -6.64 -25.40
N GLY A 332 18.83 -5.78 -26.12
CA GLY A 332 18.42 -4.41 -26.38
C GLY A 332 19.32 -3.35 -25.77
N GLY A 333 20.46 -3.09 -26.44
CA GLY A 333 21.25 -1.89 -26.19
C GLY A 333 20.41 -0.62 -26.40
N LEU A 334 20.59 0.33 -25.48
CA LEU A 334 20.16 1.71 -25.69
C LEU A 334 20.84 2.27 -26.96
N PRO A 335 20.14 3.06 -27.79
CA PRO A 335 20.80 3.75 -28.89
C PRO A 335 21.82 4.75 -28.32
N THR A 336 23.08 4.57 -28.69
CA THR A 336 24.14 5.57 -28.51
C THR A 336 23.76 6.82 -29.31
N VAL A 337 23.39 7.88 -28.61
CA VAL A 337 23.25 9.23 -29.19
C VAL A 337 24.66 9.75 -29.46
N HIS A 338 25.08 9.74 -30.72
CA HIS A 338 26.24 10.50 -31.16
C HIS A 338 25.86 11.98 -31.18
N HIS A 339 26.48 12.77 -30.31
CA HIS A 339 26.57 14.22 -30.50
C HIS A 339 27.58 14.48 -31.61
N PRO A 340 27.22 15.20 -32.69
CA PRO A 340 28.20 15.77 -33.59
C PRO A 340 28.85 16.99 -32.92
N ASP A 341 30.19 17.03 -32.99
CA ASP A 341 30.99 18.23 -32.77
C ASP A 341 30.67 19.32 -33.83
#